data_AF-A0A6C1RL01-F1
#
_entry.id   AF-A0A6C1RL01-F1
#
_cell.length_a   1.000
_cell.length_b   1.000
_cell.length_c   1.000
_cell.angle_alpha   90.00
_cell.angle_beta   90.00
_cell.angle_gamma   90.00
#
_symmetry.space_group_name_H-M   'P 1'
#
loop_
_entity.id
_entity.type
_entity.pdbx_description
1 polymer ?
#
loop_
_entity_poly.entity_id
_entity_poly.type
_entity_poly.pdbx_seq_one_letter_code
_entity_poly.pdbx_strand_id
1 'polypeptide(L)' 'MKSIHVRDIDPVVLSRLQTLARLHHRSVQGEIRAILAEAARRAPEEHESDHLNLVTVETGAIGTFRREDLYDDAR' A
#
# COMPACT_ATOMS: atom_id res chain seq x y z
N MET A 1 20.50 -1.38 3.53
CA MET A 1 20.01 -1.16 2.14
C MET A 1 19.05 -2.29 1.80
N LYS A 2 17.87 -2.00 1.21
CA LYS A 2 16.95 -3.04 0.74
C LYS A 2 17.40 -3.52 -0.65
N SER A 3 17.42 -4.83 -0.88
CA SER A 3 17.83 -5.44 -2.15
C SER A 3 16.78 -6.46 -2.60
N ILE A 4 16.66 -6.62 -3.93
CA ILE A 4 15.80 -7.62 -4.55
C ILE A 4 16.69 -8.50 -5.43
N HIS A 5 16.58 -9.81 -5.26
CA HIS A 5 17.23 -10.79 -6.11
C HIS A 5 16.16 -11.52 -6.92
N VAL A 6 16.23 -11.40 -8.24
CA VAL A 6 15.30 -12.05 -9.17
C VAL A 6 16.06 -13.17 -9.86
N ARG A 7 15.54 -14.40 -9.73
CA ARG A 7 16.09 -15.61 -10.36
C ARG A 7 15.33 -15.93 -11.64
N ASP A 8 15.96 -16.73 -12.48
CA ASP A 8 15.34 -17.35 -13.67
C ASP A 8 14.69 -16.33 -14.63
N ILE A 9 15.37 -15.19 -14.83
CA ILE A 9 14.96 -14.21 -15.84
C ILE A 9 15.24 -14.79 -17.23
N ASP A 10 14.23 -14.73 -18.10
CA ASP A 10 14.38 -15.05 -19.52
C ASP A 10 15.55 -14.23 -20.14
N PRO A 11 16.54 -14.87 -20.76
CA PRO A 11 17.68 -14.19 -21.39
C PRO A 11 17.26 -13.09 -22.39
N VAL A 12 16.13 -13.28 -23.09
CA VAL A 12 15.57 -12.30 -24.01
C VAL A 12 15.13 -11.04 -23.26
N VAL A 13 14.50 -11.20 -22.08
CA VAL A 13 14.11 -10.07 -21.24
C VAL A 13 15.35 -9.33 -20.72
N LEU A 14 16.37 -10.06 -20.26
CA LEU A 14 17.61 -9.45 -19.77
C LEU A 14 18.33 -8.63 -20.85
N SER A 15 18.44 -9.15 -22.07
CA SER A 15 19.08 -8.43 -23.19
C SER A 15 18.34 -7.15 -23.59
N ARG A 16 16.99 -7.17 -23.55
CA ARG A 16 16.17 -5.98 -23.79
C ARG A 16 16.35 -4.93 -22.69
N LEU A 17 16.40 -5.35 -21.42
CA LEU A 17 16.69 -4.47 -20.29
C LEU A 17 18.09 -3.84 -20.38
N GLN A 18 19.10 -4.60 -20.82
CA GLN A 18 20.45 -4.07 -21.07
C GLN A 18 20.45 -3.02 -22.19
N THR A 19 19.69 -3.27 -23.26
CA THR A 19 19.54 -2.31 -24.37
C THR A 19 18.88 -1.01 -23.89
N LEU A 20 17.81 -1.11 -23.10
CA LEU A 20 17.14 0.05 -22.52
C LEU A 20 18.06 0.84 -21.59
N ALA A 21 18.80 0.15 -20.72
CA ALA A 21 19.75 0.80 -19.82
C ALA A 21 20.82 1.60 -20.59
N ARG A 22 21.34 1.05 -21.69
CA ARG A 22 22.27 1.76 -22.59
C ARG A 22 21.63 2.99 -23.22
N LEU A 23 20.39 2.87 -23.71
CA LEU A 23 19.65 3.97 -24.33
C LEU A 23 19.38 5.12 -23.34
N HIS A 24 19.10 4.80 -22.08
CA HIS A 24 18.86 5.77 -21.02
C HIS A 24 20.13 6.25 -20.31
N HIS A 25 21.31 5.83 -20.76
CA HIS A 25 22.61 6.15 -20.15
C HIS A 25 22.69 5.78 -18.65
N ARG A 26 22.16 4.62 -18.28
CA ARG A 26 22.11 4.10 -16.91
C ARG A 26 22.70 2.69 -16.83
N SER A 27 23.03 2.26 -15.62
CA SER A 27 23.32 0.84 -15.36
C SER A 27 22.03 0.01 -15.43
N VAL A 28 22.15 -1.30 -15.66
CA VAL A 28 20.99 -2.23 -15.68
C VAL A 28 20.22 -2.17 -14.36
N GLN A 29 20.93 -2.13 -13.23
CA GLN A 29 20.30 -1.99 -11.92
C GLN A 29 19.59 -0.64 -11.75
N GLY A 30 20.18 0.44 -12.29
CA GLY A 30 19.56 1.76 -12.31
C GLY A 30 18.28 1.81 -13.16
N GLU A 31 18.30 1.12 -14.30
CA GLU A 31 17.14 1.01 -15.18
C GLU A 31 16.01 0.22 -14.53
N ILE A 32 16.32 -0.94 -13.93
CA ILE A 32 15.34 -1.74 -13.18
C ILE A 32 14.74 -0.90 -12.04
N ARG A 33 15.57 -0.14 -11.30
CA ARG A 33 15.08 0.75 -10.25
C ARG A 33 14.13 1.81 -10.79
N ALA A 34 14.44 2.41 -11.94
CA ALA A 34 13.58 3.43 -12.56
C ALA A 34 12.24 2.84 -13.01
N ILE A 35 12.26 1.66 -13.64
CA ILE A 35 11.07 0.93 -14.06
C ILE A 35 10.19 0.59 -12.86
N LEU A 36 10.78 0.05 -11.79
CA LEU A 36 10.05 -0.29 -10.57
C LEU A 36 9.45 0.95 -9.90
N ALA A 37 10.18 2.07 -9.88
CA ALA A 37 9.66 3.32 -9.32
C ALA A 37 8.49 3.89 -10.13
N GLU A 38 8.55 3.79 -11.46
CA GLU A 38 7.45 4.19 -12.34
C GLU A 38 6.23 3.26 -12.19
N ALA A 39 6.44 1.96 -12.09
CA ALA A 39 5.37 1.00 -11.83
C ALA A 39 4.71 1.26 -10.46
N ALA A 40 5.51 1.54 -9.43
CA ALA A 40 5.01 1.82 -8.08
C ALA A 40 4.11 3.05 -8.02
N ARG A 41 4.36 4.09 -8.85
CA ARG A 41 3.48 5.26 -8.94
C ARG A 41 2.06 4.94 -9.44
N ARG A 42 1.88 3.80 -10.10
CA ARG A 42 0.59 3.35 -10.64
C ARG A 42 -0.13 2.40 -9.70
N ALA A 43 0.56 1.90 -8.67
CA ALA A 43 -0.10 1.13 -7.64
C ALA A 43 -1.15 2.04 -6.95
N PRO A 44 -2.38 1.56 -6.73
CA PRO A 44 -3.32 2.27 -5.87
C PRO A 44 -2.62 2.57 -4.54
N GLU A 45 -2.78 3.80 -4.04
CA GLU A 45 -2.44 4.04 -2.64
C GLU A 45 -3.33 3.11 -1.83
N GLU A 46 -2.75 2.06 -1.25
CA GLU A 46 -3.35 1.48 -0.06
C GLU A 46 -3.42 2.66 0.91
N HIS A 47 -4.60 3.25 1.08
CA HIS A 47 -4.85 4.19 2.16
C HIS A 47 -4.29 3.50 3.40
N GLU A 48 -3.16 3.99 3.90
CA GLU A 48 -2.43 3.44 5.04
C GLU A 48 -3.45 3.17 6.12
N SER A 49 -3.89 1.92 6.24
CA SER A 49 -4.95 1.43 7.14
C SER A 49 -5.57 2.56 7.92
N ASP A 50 -6.45 3.35 7.27
CA ASP A 50 -6.88 4.68 7.70
C ASP A 50 -7.06 4.63 9.22
N HIS A 51 -6.05 5.13 9.95
CA HIS A 51 -5.92 4.81 11.37
C HIS A 51 -7.18 5.34 11.99
N LEU A 52 -8.12 4.45 12.32
CA LEU A 52 -9.48 4.80 12.70
C LEU A 52 -9.38 5.88 13.78
N ASN A 53 -9.65 7.13 13.38
CA ASN A 53 -9.56 8.25 14.28
C ASN A 53 -10.84 8.26 15.10
N LEU A 54 -10.87 7.39 16.11
CA LEU A 54 -11.96 7.25 17.07
C LEU A 54 -12.01 8.51 17.93
N VAL A 55 -12.81 9.48 17.48
CA VAL A 55 -13.16 10.66 18.26
C VAL A 55 -14.10 10.21 19.38
N THR A 56 -13.55 10.01 20.57
CA THR A 56 -14.35 9.73 21.77
C THR A 56 -14.82 11.06 22.34
N VAL A 57 -16.14 11.25 22.40
CA VAL A 57 -16.76 12.41 23.05
C VAL A 57 -17.36 11.98 24.38
N GLU A 58 -17.02 12.70 25.45
CA GLU A 58 -17.62 12.47 26.77
C GLU A 58 -19.06 12.99 26.77
N THR A 59 -20.03 12.10 26.57
CA THR A 59 -21.42 12.39 26.90
C THR A 59 -21.55 12.23 28.41
N GLY A 60 -21.75 13.32 29.16
CA GLY A 60 -21.71 13.39 30.63
C GLY A 60 -22.73 12.52 31.41
N ALA A 61 -23.31 11.49 30.79
CA ALA A 61 -24.12 10.47 31.44
C ALA A 61 -23.46 9.10 31.29
N ILE A 62 -23.01 8.54 32.41
CA ILE A 62 -22.60 7.13 32.49
C ILE A 62 -23.88 6.32 32.69
N GLY A 63 -24.34 5.65 31.64
CA GLY A 63 -25.53 4.80 31.66
C GLY A 63 -25.22 3.37 31.24
N THR A 64 -26.07 2.42 31.63
CA THR A 64 -25.91 1.00 31.27
C THR A 64 -26.36 0.66 29.84
N PHE A 65 -26.82 1.66 29.06
CA PHE A 65 -27.30 1.55 27.68
C PHE A 65 -28.00 0.21 27.37
N ARG A 66 -28.90 -0.25 28.26
CA ARG A 66 -29.59 -1.52 28.03
C ARG A 66 -30.66 -1.31 26.98
N ARG A 67 -30.89 -2.34 26.16
CA ARG A 67 -31.91 -2.30 25.12
C ARG A 67 -33.29 -1.98 25.71
N GLU A 68 -33.61 -2.58 26.86
CA GLU A 68 -34.86 -2.35 27.59
C GLU A 68 -35.05 -0.88 28.01
N ASP A 69 -33.96 -0.12 28.22
CA ASP A 69 -34.01 1.30 28.61
C ASP A 69 -34.18 2.22 27.38
N LEU A 70 -33.90 1.72 26.18
CA LEU A 70 -33.79 2.50 24.94
C LEU A 70 -34.97 2.27 23.99
N TYR A 71 -35.66 1.14 24.10
CA TYR A 71 -36.75 0.79 23.20
C TYR A 71 -37.98 0.28 23.97
N ASP A 72 -39.12 0.90 23.72
CA ASP A 72 -40.42 0.59 24.32
C ASP A 72 -41.14 -0.57 23.61
N ASP A 73 -40.42 -1.31 22.75
CA ASP A 73 -40.92 -2.39 21.90
C ASP A 73 -40.73 -3.79 22.51
N ALA A 74 -40.15 -3.88 23.71
CA ALA A 74 -39.81 -5.12 24.38
C ALA A 74 -40.93 -5.69 25.28
N ARG A 75 -42.20 -5.30 25.06
CA ARG A 75 -43.34 -5.72 25.90
C ARG A 75 -44.35 -6.59 25.18
#